data_AF-A0A6L2PYL6-F1
#
_entry.id   AF-A0A6L2PYL6-F1
#
_cell.length_a   1.000
_cell.length_b   1.000
_cell.length_c   1.000
_cell.angle_alpha   90.00
_cell.angle_beta   90.00
_cell.angle_gamma   90.00
#
_symmetry.space_group_name_H-M   'P 1'
#
loop_
_entity.id
_entity.type
_entity.pdbx_description
1 polymer ?
#
loop_
_entity_poly.entity_id
_entity_poly.type
_entity_poly.pdbx_seq_one_letter_code
_entity_poly.pdbx_strand_id
1 'polypeptide(L)'
;MENAVGRTRQGRAVGDWSRTIARDRRTGSGLVPESDEHGTAKGLVFLGEGVSVAADQLRSLNWTDYRKLTRGLAAILFSPAELATRSVTGQRWSRAGLAGGFRPIKPALDRAKVQAII
;
A
#
# COMPACT_ATOMS: atom_id res chain seq x y z
N MET A 1 24.62 -50.23 0.72
CA MET A 1 23.65 -49.39 0.01
C MET A 1 23.10 -48.42 1.05
N GLU A 2 23.83 -47.33 1.32
CA GLU A 2 23.65 -46.00 0.68
C GLU A 2 22.40 -45.30 1.21
N ASN A 3 22.33 -44.04 1.64
CA ASN A 3 23.30 -42.97 1.93
C ASN A 3 22.52 -41.91 2.76
N ALA A 4 23.25 -41.09 3.52
CA ALA A 4 22.75 -39.92 4.22
C ALA A 4 22.06 -38.88 3.30
N VAL A 5 21.27 -37.97 3.89
CA VAL A 5 21.40 -36.49 3.73
C VAL A 5 20.19 -35.79 4.37
N GLY A 6 20.49 -34.95 5.34
CA GLY A 6 19.56 -34.05 5.99
C GLY A 6 18.92 -33.08 5.00
N ARG A 7 17.60 -32.90 5.12
CA ARG A 7 16.88 -31.83 4.42
C ARG A 7 16.92 -30.57 5.26
N THR A 8 18.04 -29.85 5.21
CA THR A 8 18.01 -28.40 5.31
C THR A 8 17.44 -27.85 4.00
N ARG A 9 16.23 -27.27 4.04
CA ARG A 9 15.78 -26.29 3.04
C ARG A 9 15.49 -25.00 3.80
N GLN A 10 16.54 -24.17 3.88
CA GLN A 10 16.63 -22.94 3.09
C GLN A 10 15.55 -21.95 3.52
N GLY A 11 15.99 -21.00 4.34
CA GLY A 11 15.20 -19.83 4.70
C GLY A 11 14.59 -19.22 3.46
N ARG A 12 13.27 -19.04 3.49
CA ARG A 12 12.59 -18.13 2.57
C ARG A 12 13.34 -16.81 2.65
N ALA A 13 13.95 -16.41 1.55
CA ALA A 13 14.35 -15.04 1.34
C ALA A 13 13.11 -14.20 1.63
N VAL A 14 13.11 -13.56 2.79
CA VAL A 14 12.22 -12.48 3.15
C VAL A 14 12.51 -11.43 2.10
N GLY A 15 11.69 -11.41 1.06
CA GLY A 15 11.74 -10.36 0.06
C GLY A 15 11.68 -9.05 0.84
N ASP A 16 12.75 -8.28 0.76
CA ASP A 16 12.84 -6.98 1.40
C ASP A 16 12.08 -6.01 0.49
N TRP A 17 10.74 -6.06 0.56
CA TRP A 17 9.85 -5.29 -0.32
C TRP A 17 9.92 -3.79 -0.04
N SER A 18 10.48 -3.41 1.10
CA SER A 18 10.74 -2.02 1.50
C SER A 18 11.69 -1.32 0.53
N ARG A 19 12.53 -2.07 -0.19
CA ARG A 19 13.57 -1.50 -1.06
C ARG A 19 13.05 -0.89 -2.37
N THR A 20 11.89 -1.32 -2.86
CA THR A 20 11.33 -0.77 -4.12
C THR A 20 10.67 0.59 -3.92
N ILE A 21 10.16 0.88 -2.72
CA ILE A 21 9.46 2.14 -2.39
C ILE A 21 10.40 3.17 -1.72
N ALA A 22 11.63 2.77 -1.37
CA ALA A 22 12.58 3.62 -0.66
C ALA A 22 13.56 4.39 -1.58
N ARG A 23 13.38 4.33 -2.91
CA ARG A 23 14.38 4.86 -3.85
C ARG A 23 14.26 6.33 -4.23
N ASP A 24 13.35 7.11 -3.65
CA ASP A 24 13.16 8.50 -4.10
C ASP A 24 12.92 9.54 -2.98
N ARG A 25 13.66 9.46 -1.87
CA ARG A 25 13.61 10.50 -0.83
C ARG A 25 14.98 10.87 -0.25
N ARG A 26 16.04 10.82 -1.05
CA ARG A 26 17.36 11.26 -0.57
C ARG A 26 18.18 12.01 -1.60
N THR A 27 17.66 13.16 -2.05
CA THR A 27 18.49 14.31 -2.42
C THR A 27 17.61 15.57 -2.41
N GLY A 28 17.93 16.54 -1.57
CA GLY A 28 17.20 17.82 -1.51
C GLY A 28 17.09 18.39 -0.11
N SER A 29 18.23 18.79 0.46
CA SER A 29 18.28 19.69 1.61
C SER A 29 17.67 21.04 1.22
N GLY A 30 16.78 21.58 2.05
CA GLY A 30 16.45 23.00 2.11
C GLY A 30 15.64 23.56 0.95
N LEU A 31 14.32 23.62 1.14
CA LEU A 31 13.42 24.74 0.82
C LEU A 31 11.99 24.20 0.98
N VAL A 32 11.20 24.89 1.79
CA VAL A 32 9.74 24.68 1.86
C VAL A 32 9.21 24.94 0.45
N PRO A 33 8.59 23.97 -0.25
CA PRO A 33 7.81 24.33 -1.41
C PRO A 33 6.54 24.98 -0.86
N GLU A 34 6.52 26.30 -0.99
CA GLU A 34 5.31 27.10 -1.03
C GLU A 34 4.26 26.34 -1.84
N SER A 35 3.08 26.16 -1.26
CA SER A 35 1.95 25.55 -1.94
C SER A 35 1.59 26.43 -3.13
N ASP A 36 2.12 26.08 -4.31
CA ASP A 36 1.67 26.65 -5.58
C ASP A 36 0.26 26.15 -5.85
N GLU A 37 -0.72 26.93 -5.41
CA GLU A 37 -2.15 26.67 -5.53
C GLU A 37 -2.69 26.92 -6.96
N HIS A 38 -1.83 27.12 -7.97
CA HIS A 38 -2.26 27.53 -9.31
C HIS A 38 -1.50 26.80 -10.42
N GLY A 39 -1.79 25.49 -10.57
CA GLY A 39 -1.13 24.64 -11.56
C GLY A 39 -1.95 23.44 -12.03
N THR A 40 -3.03 23.71 -12.76
CA THR A 40 -3.66 22.79 -13.73
C THR A 40 -4.34 21.50 -13.24
N ALA A 41 -5.67 21.49 -13.32
CA ALA A 41 -6.50 20.29 -13.50
C ALA A 41 -6.17 19.46 -14.77
N LYS A 42 -5.07 19.75 -15.49
CA LYS A 42 -4.70 19.12 -16.78
C LYS A 42 -4.04 17.75 -16.63
N GLY A 43 -3.83 17.28 -15.41
CA GLY A 43 -3.17 16.00 -15.15
C GLY A 43 -3.88 15.13 -14.12
N LEU A 44 -5.08 15.48 -13.66
CA LEU A 44 -5.80 14.65 -12.68
C LEU A 44 -6.79 13.71 -13.38
N VAL A 45 -6.82 12.46 -12.95
CA VAL A 45 -7.75 11.43 -13.40
C VAL A 45 -8.68 11.09 -12.24
N PHE A 46 -9.98 11.12 -12.49
CA PHE A 46 -11.00 10.75 -11.51
C PHE A 46 -11.20 9.24 -11.55
N LEU A 47 -11.02 8.59 -10.40
CA LEU A 47 -11.18 7.14 -10.24
C LEU A 47 -12.57 6.77 -9.68
N GLY A 48 -13.22 7.71 -8.99
CA GLY A 48 -14.52 7.49 -8.36
C GLY A 48 -15.02 8.76 -7.66
N GLU A 49 -16.12 8.63 -6.93
CA GLU A 49 -16.76 9.74 -6.23
C GLU A 49 -15.78 10.39 -5.24
N GLY A 50 -15.37 11.63 -5.54
CA GLY A 50 -14.43 12.40 -4.71
C GLY A 50 -12.98 11.91 -4.71
N VAL A 51 -12.61 10.97 -5.60
CA VAL A 51 -11.25 10.40 -5.66
C VAL A 51 -10.58 10.74 -6.99
N SER A 52 -9.51 11.54 -6.92
CA SER A 52 -8.67 11.90 -8.07
C SER A 52 -7.20 11.61 -7.79
N VAL A 53 -6.45 11.28 -8.85
CA VAL A 53 -5.01 10.99 -8.80
C VAL A 53 -4.30 11.61 -9.98
N ALA A 54 -2.99 11.87 -9.87
CA ALA A 54 -2.23 12.37 -11.00
C ALA A 54 -2.04 11.28 -12.08
N ALA A 55 -2.26 11.66 -13.34
CA ALA A 55 -2.14 10.80 -14.51
C ALA A 55 -0.74 10.18 -14.63
N ASP A 56 0.30 10.91 -14.25
CA ASP A 56 1.68 10.41 -14.29
C ASP A 56 1.92 9.30 -13.28
N GLN A 57 1.27 9.37 -12.12
CA GLN A 57 1.33 8.28 -11.14
C GLN A 57 0.66 7.01 -11.68
N LEU A 58 -0.48 7.14 -12.36
CA LEU A 58 -1.16 6.01 -13.00
C LEU A 58 -0.34 5.38 -14.14
N ARG A 59 0.34 6.21 -14.95
CA ARG A 59 1.21 5.73 -16.04
C ARG A 59 2.40 4.91 -15.54
N SER A 60 2.88 5.20 -14.32
CA SER A 60 4.00 4.47 -13.71
C SER A 60 3.63 3.08 -13.19
N LEU A 61 2.34 2.75 -13.10
CA LEU A 61 1.88 1.47 -12.56
C LEU A 61 2.01 0.32 -13.56
N ASN A 62 2.23 -0.88 -13.03
CA ASN A 62 2.22 -2.08 -13.85
C ASN A 62 0.78 -2.64 -13.98
N TRP A 63 0.16 -2.44 -15.14
CA TRP A 63 -1.19 -2.88 -15.47
C TRP A 63 -1.32 -4.39 -15.75
N THR A 64 -0.20 -5.10 -15.93
CA THR A 64 -0.22 -6.55 -16.29
C THR A 64 -0.36 -7.47 -15.09
N ASP A 65 0.04 -7.03 -13.90
CA ASP A 65 0.01 -7.83 -12.67
C ASP A 65 -0.96 -7.18 -11.69
N TYR A 66 -2.12 -7.82 -11.52
CA TYR A 66 -3.18 -7.36 -10.62
C TYR A 66 -2.65 -7.05 -9.21
N ARG A 67 -1.78 -7.90 -8.64
CA ARG A 67 -1.29 -7.69 -7.27
C ARG A 67 -0.39 -6.47 -7.18
N LYS A 68 0.42 -6.20 -8.21
CA LYS A 68 1.28 -5.00 -8.26
C LYS A 68 0.46 -3.75 -8.51
N LEU A 69 -0.53 -3.83 -9.41
CA LEU A 69 -1.45 -2.73 -9.71
C LEU A 69 -2.21 -2.28 -8.45
N THR A 70 -2.89 -3.21 -7.77
CA THR A 70 -3.67 -2.90 -6.56
C THR A 70 -2.80 -2.28 -5.46
N ARG A 71 -1.57 -2.79 -5.26
CA ARG A 71 -0.64 -2.24 -4.26
C ARG A 71 -0.13 -0.86 -4.65
N GLY A 72 0.14 -0.62 -5.93
CA GLY A 72 0.54 0.68 -6.45
C GLY A 72 -0.55 1.72 -6.29
N LEU A 73 -1.80 1.39 -6.65
CA LEU A 73 -2.97 2.26 -6.44
C LEU A 73 -3.19 2.57 -4.96
N ALA A 74 -3.09 1.56 -4.07
CA ALA A 74 -3.23 1.78 -2.64
C ALA A 74 -2.13 2.72 -2.08
N ALA A 75 -0.90 2.64 -2.61
CA ALA A 75 0.19 3.52 -2.19
C ALA A 75 0.04 4.97 -2.70
N ILE A 76 -0.70 5.19 -3.80
CA ILE A 76 -1.06 6.53 -4.29
C ILE A 76 -2.19 7.12 -3.44
N LEU A 77 -3.21 6.31 -3.12
CA LEU A 77 -4.45 6.77 -2.47
C LEU A 77 -4.37 6.88 -0.94
N PHE A 78 -3.51 6.08 -0.31
CA PHE A 78 -3.37 5.99 1.14
C PHE A 78 -1.92 6.23 1.58
N SER A 79 -1.77 6.91 2.71
CA SER A 79 -0.46 7.03 3.34
C SER A 79 0.01 5.68 3.93
N PRO A 80 1.34 5.44 4.04
CA PRO A 80 1.85 4.24 4.69
C PRO A 80 1.35 4.05 6.12
N ALA A 81 1.13 5.13 6.86
CA ALA A 81 0.60 5.10 8.22
C ALA A 81 -0.85 4.60 8.26
N GLU A 82 -1.70 5.05 7.32
CA GLU A 82 -3.08 4.56 7.20
C GLU A 82 -3.11 3.07 6.87
N LEU A 83 -2.30 2.60 5.93
CA LEU A 83 -2.23 1.18 5.58
C LEU A 83 -1.71 0.31 6.74
N ALA A 84 -0.82 0.84 7.58
CA ALA A 84 -0.31 0.13 8.74
C ALA A 84 -1.35 0.02 9.88
N THR A 85 -2.20 1.04 10.05
CA THR A 85 -3.08 1.19 11.22
C THR A 85 -4.55 0.90 10.96
N ARG A 86 -4.99 0.94 9.70
CA ARG A 86 -6.37 0.69 9.28
C ARG A 86 -6.51 -0.66 8.58
N SER A 87 -7.75 -1.09 8.39
CA SER A 87 -8.07 -2.31 7.64
C SER A 87 -9.17 -2.03 6.63
N VAL A 88 -9.32 -2.90 5.63
CA VAL A 88 -10.30 -2.71 4.55
C VAL A 88 -11.74 -2.61 5.10
N THR A 89 -12.11 -3.50 6.01
CA THR A 89 -13.48 -3.58 6.55
C THR A 89 -13.65 -2.95 7.92
N GLY A 90 -12.56 -2.70 8.64
CA GLY A 90 -12.64 -2.28 10.05
C GLY A 90 -13.16 -3.37 10.99
N GLN A 91 -13.24 -4.63 10.51
CA GLN A 91 -13.83 -5.74 11.26
C GLN A 91 -12.78 -6.74 11.69
N ARG A 92 -13.04 -7.40 12.82
CA ARG A 92 -12.21 -8.51 13.28
C ARG A 92 -12.53 -9.76 12.45
N TRP A 93 -11.56 -10.25 11.70
CA TRP A 93 -11.74 -11.47 10.88
C TRP A 93 -11.87 -12.74 11.74
N SER A 94 -11.40 -12.71 13.00
CA SER A 94 -11.52 -13.82 13.95
C SER A 94 -12.65 -13.61 14.95
N ARG A 95 -13.50 -14.63 15.12
CA ARG A 95 -14.40 -14.75 16.29
C ARG A 95 -13.67 -15.29 17.53
N ALA A 96 -12.50 -15.91 17.35
CA ALA A 96 -11.66 -16.41 18.43
C ALA A 96 -11.10 -15.24 19.26
N GLY A 97 -11.63 -15.07 20.47
CA GLY A 97 -11.20 -14.01 21.39
C GLY A 97 -12.19 -13.67 22.50
N LEU A 98 -13.13 -14.55 22.85
CA LEU A 98 -13.82 -14.45 24.15
C LEU A 98 -12.93 -14.93 25.32
N ALA A 99 -11.89 -15.72 25.04
CA ALA A 99 -10.91 -16.15 26.04
C ALA A 99 -9.49 -15.79 25.56
N GLY A 100 -8.84 -14.83 26.20
CA GLY A 100 -7.37 -14.75 26.20
C GLY A 100 -6.66 -13.58 25.51
N GLY A 101 -7.34 -12.57 24.97
CA GLY A 101 -6.62 -11.35 24.55
C GLY A 101 -7.43 -10.36 23.72
N PHE A 102 -7.65 -9.17 24.28
CA PHE A 102 -8.30 -8.05 23.59
C PHE A 102 -7.29 -7.37 22.64
N ARG A 103 -7.15 -7.86 21.41
CA ARG A 103 -6.45 -7.09 20.37
C ARG A 103 -7.38 -5.99 19.85
N PRO A 104 -6.95 -4.72 19.84
CA PRO A 104 -7.78 -3.62 19.36
C PRO A 104 -8.12 -3.81 17.87
N ILE A 105 -9.37 -3.48 17.53
CA ILE A 105 -9.88 -3.54 16.16
C ILE A 105 -9.35 -2.30 15.42
N LYS A 106 -8.71 -2.52 14.27
CA LYS A 106 -8.26 -1.43 13.39
C LYS A 106 -9.47 -0.75 12.75
N PRO A 107 -9.54 0.58 12.68
CA PRO A 107 -10.62 1.27 11.99
C PRO A 107 -10.62 0.95 10.48
N ALA A 108 -11.74 1.22 9.80
CA ALA A 108 -11.87 1.00 8.37
C ALA A 108 -11.10 2.06 7.55
N LEU A 109 -10.64 1.67 6.36
CA LEU A 109 -10.19 2.59 5.33
C LEU A 109 -11.37 3.41 4.80
N ASP A 110 -11.06 4.55 4.19
CA ASP A 110 -12.05 5.36 3.49
C ASP A 110 -12.72 4.54 2.39
N ARG A 111 -14.04 4.39 2.51
CA ARG A 111 -14.83 3.56 1.61
C ARG A 111 -14.79 4.09 0.18
N ALA A 112 -14.81 5.40 -0.03
CA ALA A 112 -14.78 5.98 -1.38
C ALA A 112 -13.49 5.62 -2.10
N LYS A 113 -12.34 5.76 -1.41
CA LYS A 113 -11.03 5.37 -1.94
C LYS A 113 -10.88 3.87 -2.16
N VAL A 114 -11.46 3.04 -1.30
CA VAL A 114 -11.46 1.58 -1.50
C VAL A 114 -12.29 1.19 -2.71
N GLN A 115 -13.48 1.77 -2.88
CA GLN A 115 -14.34 1.50 -4.04
C GLN A 115 -13.69 1.98 -5.34
N ALA A 116 -12.95 3.08 -5.33
CA ALA A 116 -12.22 3.56 -6.51
C ALA A 116 -11.12 2.60 -7.02
N ILE A 117 -10.74 1.57 -6.25
CA ILE A 117 -9.73 0.56 -6.64
C ILE A 117 -10.39 -0.74 -7.14
N ILE A 118 -11.67 -0.97 -6.82
CA ILE A 118 -12.40 -2.22 -7.12
C ILE A 118 -13.08 -2.09 -8.48
#